data_AF-A0A968LI29-F1
#
_entry.id   AF-A0A968LI29-F1
#
_cell.length_a   1.000
_cell.length_b   1.000
_cell.length_c   1.000
_cell.angle_alpha   90.00
_cell.angle_beta   90.00
_cell.angle_gamma   90.00
#
_symmetry.space_group_name_H-M   'P 1'
#
loop_
_entity.id
_entity.type
_entity.pdbx_description
1 polymer ?
#
loop_
_entity_poly.entity_id
_entity_poly.type
_entity_poly.pdbx_seq_one_letter_code
_entity_poly.pdbx_strand_id
1 'polypeptide(L)'
;MHFATLKHLPFVVAAGLWNMDCDRQMLQDSQSDAHDVLRLRFYQWQPAALSLGAHQQHYPSYWHTLATEEGMDLVHRPTGGRAVLHDGDLTYALTCFGGTYSRRQTYQHLCQFLIHGFSQLGSHSTLASPVAPPPTTPVALPRPPLLIWSASTAAN
;
A
#
# COMPACT_ATOMS: atom_id res chain seq x y z
N MET A 1 10.93 -1.41 16.99
CA MET A 1 9.61 -2.04 17.17
C MET A 1 9.83 -3.54 17.21
N HIS A 2 9.29 -4.25 18.21
CA HIS A 2 9.41 -5.70 18.33
C HIS A 2 8.02 -6.32 18.18
N PHE A 3 7.90 -7.33 17.32
CA PHE A 3 6.69 -8.11 17.14
C PHE A 3 6.98 -9.53 17.59
N ALA A 4 6.22 -10.05 18.56
CA ALA A 4 6.38 -11.42 19.02
C ALA A 4 5.74 -12.40 18.05
N THR A 5 4.73 -11.96 17.30
CA THR A 5 3.96 -12.81 16.38
C THR A 5 3.85 -12.16 15.00
N LEU A 6 4.21 -12.91 13.96
CA LEU A 6 3.91 -12.58 12.57
C LEU A 6 2.77 -13.48 12.08
N LYS A 7 1.61 -12.88 11.80
CA LYS A 7 0.50 -13.54 11.09
C LYS A 7 0.63 -13.25 9.60
N HIS A 8 0.66 -14.26 8.76
CA HIS A 8 0.66 -14.08 7.30
C HIS A 8 -0.63 -14.60 6.70
N LEU A 9 -1.16 -13.89 5.69
CA LEU A 9 -2.26 -14.39 4.88
C LEU A 9 -1.69 -15.10 3.64
N PRO A 10 -2.38 -16.13 3.10
CA PRO A 10 -1.99 -16.77 1.85
C PRO A 10 -1.89 -15.76 0.70
N PHE A 11 -0.94 -16.01 -0.20
CA PHE A 11 -0.84 -15.26 -1.45
C PHE A 11 -2.06 -15.53 -2.32
N VAL A 12 -2.64 -14.46 -2.89
CA VAL A 12 -3.78 -14.53 -3.80
C VAL A 12 -3.60 -13.61 -4.98
N VAL A 13 -4.17 -14.01 -6.11
CA VAL A 13 -4.41 -13.15 -7.27
C VAL A 13 -5.91 -12.93 -7.33
N ALA A 14 -6.36 -11.68 -7.18
CA ALA A 14 -7.77 -11.39 -7.00
C ALA A 14 -8.17 -10.01 -7.53
N ALA A 15 -9.47 -9.80 -7.68
CA ALA A 15 -10.06 -8.52 -8.06
C ALA A 15 -9.78 -7.45 -7.00
N GLY A 16 -9.74 -6.20 -7.43
CA GLY A 16 -9.43 -5.05 -6.60
C GLY A 16 -10.37 -4.91 -5.41
N LEU A 17 -11.67 -5.15 -5.57
CA LEU A 17 -12.62 -5.08 -4.46
C LEU A 17 -12.29 -6.10 -3.36
N TRP A 18 -12.02 -7.35 -3.75
CA TRP A 18 -11.64 -8.43 -2.82
C TRP A 18 -10.36 -8.08 -2.07
N ASN A 19 -9.34 -7.60 -2.78
CA ASN A 19 -8.10 -7.15 -2.16
C ASN A 19 -8.37 -6.03 -1.14
N MET A 20 -9.21 -5.05 -1.47
CA MET A 20 -9.55 -3.97 -0.54
C MET A 20 -10.40 -4.44 0.65
N ASP A 21 -11.29 -5.42 0.46
CA ASP A 21 -12.06 -6.03 1.55
C ASP A 21 -11.13 -6.74 2.54
N CYS A 22 -10.20 -7.55 2.03
CA CYS A 22 -9.20 -8.20 2.86
C CYS A 22 -8.29 -7.18 3.58
N ASP A 23 -7.93 -6.05 2.95
CA ASP A 23 -7.10 -5.02 3.58
C ASP A 23 -7.86 -4.33 4.72
N ARG A 24 -9.14 -4.05 4.51
CA ARG A 24 -10.03 -3.48 5.52
C ARG A 24 -10.21 -4.44 6.69
N GLN A 25 -10.39 -5.73 6.44
CA GLN A 25 -10.45 -6.74 7.49
C GLN A 25 -9.15 -6.83 8.28
N MET A 26 -7.99 -6.89 7.59
CA MET A 26 -6.67 -6.91 8.26
C MET A 26 -6.45 -5.67 9.13
N LEU A 27 -6.95 -4.50 8.70
CA LEU A 27 -6.89 -3.27 9.49
C LEU A 27 -7.79 -3.35 10.72
N GLN A 28 -9.02 -3.82 10.57
CA GLN A 28 -9.96 -4.03 11.68
C GLN A 28 -9.40 -5.02 12.71
N ASP A 29 -8.92 -6.17 12.26
CA ASP A 29 -8.32 -7.18 13.13
C ASP A 29 -7.12 -6.64 13.93
N SER A 30 -6.31 -5.77 13.32
CA SER A 30 -5.15 -5.18 13.99
C SER A 30 -5.51 -4.26 15.16
N GLN A 31 -6.75 -3.77 15.22
CA GLN A 31 -7.25 -2.95 16.33
C GLN A 31 -7.66 -3.80 17.52
N SER A 32 -8.03 -5.07 17.30
CA SER A 32 -8.41 -6.03 18.34
C SER A 32 -7.26 -6.94 18.78
N ASP A 33 -6.14 -6.89 18.07
CA ASP A 33 -4.96 -7.69 18.37
C ASP A 33 -4.17 -7.18 19.57
N ALA A 34 -3.40 -8.09 20.17
CA ALA A 34 -2.36 -7.73 21.11
C ALA A 34 -1.33 -6.78 20.46
N HIS A 35 -0.68 -5.96 21.28
CA HIS A 35 0.23 -4.89 20.82
C HIS A 35 1.48 -5.38 20.06
N ASP A 36 1.76 -6.69 20.08
CA ASP A 36 2.97 -7.32 19.56
C ASP A 36 2.72 -8.20 18.31
N VAL A 37 1.55 -8.08 17.67
CA VAL A 37 1.23 -8.80 16.44
C VAL A 37 1.44 -7.92 15.19
N LEU A 38 2.21 -8.45 14.23
CA LEU A 38 2.31 -7.94 12.87
C LEU A 38 1.53 -8.85 11.91
N ARG A 39 0.70 -8.27 11.05
CA ARG A 39 0.10 -8.97 9.92
C ARG A 39 0.80 -8.59 8.63
N LEU A 40 1.07 -9.58 7.80
CA LEU A 40 1.64 -9.42 6.46
C LEU A 40 0.82 -10.19 5.43
N ARG A 41 0.62 -9.60 4.27
CA ARG A 41 0.20 -10.35 3.09
C ARG A 41 0.92 -9.87 1.85
N PHE A 42 1.01 -10.77 0.87
CA PHE A 42 1.41 -10.48 -0.50
C PHE A 42 0.26 -10.89 -1.43
N TYR A 43 0.03 -10.15 -2.49
CA TYR A 43 -1.06 -10.41 -3.43
C TYR A 43 -0.80 -9.72 -4.78
N GLN A 44 -1.54 -10.15 -5.79
CA GLN A 44 -1.58 -9.50 -7.11
C GLN A 44 -3.02 -9.14 -7.48
N TRP A 45 -3.13 -8.32 -8.52
CA TRP A 45 -4.37 -7.78 -9.02
C TRP A 45 -4.75 -8.50 -10.31
N GLN A 46 -5.97 -9.03 -10.36
CA GLN A 46 -6.57 -9.54 -11.58
C GLN A 46 -8.07 -9.23 -11.57
N PRO A 47 -8.57 -8.38 -12.49
CA PRO A 47 -7.84 -7.68 -13.55
C PRO A 47 -6.87 -6.60 -13.01
N ALA A 48 -6.18 -5.88 -13.91
CA ALA A 48 -5.42 -4.68 -13.56
C ALA A 48 -6.30 -3.71 -12.77
N ALA A 49 -5.69 -2.86 -11.92
CA ALA A 49 -6.45 -1.98 -11.03
C ALA A 49 -5.80 -0.60 -10.83
N LEU A 50 -6.62 0.44 -10.82
CA LEU A 50 -6.29 1.74 -10.25
C LEU A 50 -6.74 1.80 -8.79
N SER A 51 -5.79 1.88 -7.86
CA SER A 51 -6.09 2.05 -6.43
C SER A 51 -5.94 3.52 -6.01
N LEU A 52 -7.04 4.14 -5.59
CA LEU A 52 -7.14 5.52 -5.13
C LEU A 52 -6.88 5.63 -3.63
N GLY A 53 -6.16 6.67 -3.20
CA GLY A 53 -5.97 6.93 -1.77
C GLY A 53 -7.30 7.19 -1.05
N ALA A 54 -7.36 6.89 0.24
CA ALA A 54 -8.56 7.03 1.07
C ALA A 54 -9.23 8.41 0.97
N HIS A 55 -8.44 9.47 0.81
CA HIS A 55 -8.92 10.86 0.71
C HIS A 55 -8.84 11.45 -0.72
N GLN A 56 -8.48 10.65 -1.72
CA GLN A 56 -8.37 11.12 -3.10
C GLN A 56 -9.74 11.12 -3.76
N GLN A 57 -10.45 12.25 -3.62
CA GLN A 57 -11.80 12.44 -4.20
C GLN A 57 -11.77 12.99 -5.63
N HIS A 58 -10.68 13.67 -6.01
CA HIS A 58 -10.52 14.24 -7.33
C HIS A 58 -9.50 13.43 -8.13
N TYR A 59 -9.93 12.91 -9.26
CA TYR A 59 -9.11 12.19 -10.23
C TYR A 59 -9.70 12.39 -11.64
N PRO A 60 -8.91 12.18 -12.71
CA PRO A 60 -9.40 12.38 -14.07
C PRO A 60 -10.64 11.53 -14.37
N SER A 61 -11.67 12.14 -14.94
CA SER A 61 -12.95 11.46 -15.23
C SER A 61 -12.79 10.26 -16.16
N TYR A 62 -11.82 10.30 -17.07
CA TYR A 62 -11.53 9.18 -17.99
C TYR A 62 -11.08 7.91 -17.26
N TRP A 63 -10.68 7.97 -15.99
CA TRP A 63 -10.39 6.76 -15.20
C TRP A 63 -11.63 5.92 -14.92
N HIS A 64 -12.82 6.53 -14.89
CA HIS A 64 -14.06 5.77 -14.88
C HIS A 64 -14.25 5.01 -16.18
N THR A 65 -13.95 5.64 -17.33
CA THR A 65 -14.01 5.01 -18.64
C THR A 65 -13.09 3.79 -18.72
N LEU A 66 -11.83 3.93 -18.24
CA LEU A 66 -10.91 2.79 -18.15
C LEU A 66 -11.49 1.66 -17.30
N ALA A 67 -12.19 1.98 -16.21
CA ALA A 67 -12.78 0.97 -15.35
C ALA A 67 -14.01 0.29 -15.99
N THR A 68 -14.84 1.04 -16.72
CA THR A 68 -16.08 0.52 -17.31
C THR A 68 -15.88 -0.16 -18.66
N GLU A 69 -14.89 0.27 -19.45
CA GLU A 69 -14.70 -0.17 -20.85
C GLU A 69 -13.48 -1.08 -21.04
N GLU A 70 -12.38 -0.85 -20.31
CA GLU A 70 -11.12 -1.60 -20.49
C GLU A 70 -10.96 -2.76 -19.50
N GLY A 71 -11.99 -3.08 -18.72
CA GLY A 71 -12.00 -4.23 -17.80
C GLY A 71 -11.03 -4.10 -16.62
N MET A 72 -10.70 -2.88 -16.22
CA MET A 72 -9.81 -2.57 -15.10
C MET A 72 -10.62 -2.23 -13.84
N ASP A 73 -10.11 -2.57 -12.66
CA ASP A 73 -10.74 -2.17 -11.41
C ASP A 73 -10.40 -0.72 -11.02
N LEU A 74 -11.34 0.01 -10.43
CA LEU A 74 -11.12 1.30 -9.80
C LEU A 74 -11.60 1.24 -8.35
N VAL A 75 -10.66 1.28 -7.40
CA VAL A 75 -10.97 1.03 -5.97
C VAL A 75 -10.35 2.05 -5.04
N HIS A 76 -10.94 2.26 -3.87
CA HIS A 76 -10.35 3.06 -2.80
C HIS A 76 -9.66 2.18 -1.76
N ARG A 77 -8.38 2.44 -1.51
CA ARG A 77 -7.66 1.79 -0.41
C ARG A 77 -7.96 2.45 0.93
N PRO A 78 -7.91 1.71 2.05
CA PRO A 78 -8.13 2.25 3.38
C PRO A 78 -7.01 3.19 3.85
N THR A 79 -5.91 3.30 3.08
CA THR A 79 -4.75 4.13 3.39
C THR A 79 -4.67 5.38 2.49
N GLY A 80 -3.95 6.40 2.95
CA GLY A 80 -3.74 7.63 2.20
C GLY A 80 -2.76 7.50 1.02
N GLY A 81 -2.41 8.63 0.41
CA GLY A 81 -1.47 8.73 -0.73
C GLY A 81 -2.16 8.98 -2.08
N ARG A 82 -1.39 8.88 -3.17
CA ARG A 82 -1.88 9.10 -4.55
C ARG A 82 -2.30 7.78 -5.21
N ALA A 83 -3.02 7.87 -6.32
CA ALA A 83 -3.40 6.72 -7.12
C ALA A 83 -2.18 5.91 -7.60
N VAL A 84 -2.35 4.59 -7.67
CA VAL A 84 -1.35 3.64 -8.18
C VAL A 84 -2.03 2.72 -9.19
N LEU A 85 -1.39 2.51 -10.34
CA LEU A 85 -1.78 1.50 -11.32
C LEU A 85 -1.09 0.19 -10.95
N HIS A 86 -1.87 -0.88 -10.92
CA HIS A 86 -1.45 -2.24 -10.64
C HIS A 86 -1.71 -3.11 -11.86
N ASP A 87 -0.65 -3.65 -12.44
CA ASP A 87 -0.70 -4.51 -13.62
C ASP A 87 0.49 -5.48 -13.60
N GLY A 88 0.24 -6.71 -13.13
CA GLY A 88 1.27 -7.76 -12.99
C GLY A 88 2.22 -7.59 -11.81
N ASP A 89 2.00 -6.59 -10.94
CA ASP A 89 2.92 -6.26 -9.85
C ASP A 89 2.66 -7.06 -8.56
N LEU A 90 3.74 -7.39 -7.85
CA LEU A 90 3.64 -7.92 -6.49
C LEU A 90 3.30 -6.79 -5.52
N THR A 91 2.13 -6.88 -4.90
CA THR A 91 1.68 -5.93 -3.87
C THR A 91 1.75 -6.57 -2.49
N TYR A 92 2.05 -5.76 -1.47
CA TYR A 92 1.99 -6.19 -0.07
C TYR A 92 1.14 -5.26 0.79
N ALA A 93 0.64 -5.78 1.91
CA ALA A 93 0.03 -5.00 2.97
C ALA A 93 0.54 -5.46 4.34
N LEU A 94 0.74 -4.49 5.23
CA LEU A 94 1.16 -4.68 6.61
C LEU A 94 0.19 -3.96 7.55
N THR A 95 -0.29 -4.65 8.59
CA THR A 95 -1.08 -4.03 9.66
C THR A 95 -0.54 -4.45 11.02
N CYS A 96 -0.54 -3.51 11.96
CA CYS A 96 -0.14 -3.75 13.34
C CYS A 96 -0.89 -2.77 14.25
N PHE A 97 -0.93 -3.07 15.55
CA PHE A 97 -1.54 -2.17 16.52
C PHE A 97 -0.91 -0.76 16.47
N GLY A 98 -1.75 0.27 16.40
CA GLY A 98 -1.32 1.67 16.41
C GLY A 98 -1.32 2.23 17.82
N GLY A 99 -0.15 2.58 18.36
CA GLY A 99 -0.10 3.26 19.66
C GLY A 99 1.27 3.80 20.03
N THR A 100 2.24 2.91 20.22
CA THR A 100 3.52 3.26 20.87
C THR A 100 4.43 4.16 20.04
N TYR A 101 4.24 4.21 18.73
CA TYR A 101 5.09 4.94 17.79
C TYR A 101 4.27 5.93 16.96
N SER A 102 4.89 7.06 16.59
CA SER A 102 4.29 7.94 15.59
C SER A 102 4.12 7.22 14.24
N ARG A 103 3.15 7.65 13.44
CA ARG A 103 2.92 7.10 12.08
C ARG A 103 4.20 7.00 11.25
N ARG A 104 5.08 8.01 11.32
CA ARG A 104 6.36 8.03 10.60
C ARG A 104 7.34 6.99 11.15
N GLN A 105 7.43 6.81 12.46
CA GLN A 105 8.30 5.80 13.05
C GLN A 105 7.81 4.39 12.74
N THR A 106 6.49 4.16 12.82
CA THR A 106 5.87 2.89 12.41
C THR A 106 6.23 2.59 10.95
N TYR A 107 6.09 3.56 10.05
CA TYR A 107 6.50 3.41 8.65
C TYR A 107 7.95 2.98 8.50
N GLN A 108 8.87 3.70 9.13
CA GLN A 108 10.30 3.44 9.02
C GLN A 108 10.65 2.02 9.51
N HIS A 109 10.06 1.60 10.63
CA HIS A 109 10.26 0.24 11.15
C HIS A 109 9.71 -0.83 10.20
N LEU A 110 8.50 -0.64 9.66
CA LEU A 110 7.89 -1.61 8.74
C LEU A 110 8.67 -1.71 7.42
N CYS A 111 9.15 -0.59 6.87
CA CYS A 111 9.98 -0.62 5.68
C CYS A 111 11.35 -1.26 5.92
N GLN A 112 11.97 -1.01 7.08
CA GLN A 112 13.23 -1.67 7.45
C GLN A 112 13.04 -3.19 7.57
N PHE A 113 11.93 -3.64 8.16
CA PHE A 113 11.56 -5.04 8.21
C PHE A 113 11.48 -5.66 6.80
N LEU A 114 10.78 -5.00 5.87
CA LEU A 114 10.67 -5.48 4.49
C LEU A 114 12.02 -5.50 3.77
N ILE A 115 12.81 -4.43 3.86
CA ILE A 115 14.13 -4.34 3.23
C ILE A 115 15.03 -5.47 3.72
N HIS A 116 15.05 -5.71 5.03
CA HIS A 116 15.83 -6.79 5.61
C HIS A 116 15.34 -8.16 5.11
N GLY A 117 14.02 -8.39 5.10
CA GLY A 117 13.44 -9.63 4.55
C GLY A 117 13.84 -9.88 3.10
N PHE A 118 13.70 -8.86 2.24
CA PHE A 118 14.09 -8.94 0.83
C PHE A 118 15.60 -9.13 0.64
N SER A 119 16.45 -8.49 1.47
CA SER A 119 17.90 -8.70 1.42
C SER A 119 18.32 -10.14 1.69
N GLN A 120 17.60 -10.85 2.56
CA GLN A 120 17.87 -12.28 2.82
C GLN A 120 17.48 -13.17 1.65
N LEU A 121 16.55 -12.72 0.81
CA LEU A 121 16.13 -13.41 -0.42
C LEU A 121 17.02 -13.05 -1.62
N GLY A 122 18.10 -12.29 -1.40
CA GLY A 122 19.06 -11.92 -2.45
C GLY A 122 18.72 -10.63 -3.20
N SER A 123 17.69 -9.88 -2.79
CA SER A 123 17.38 -8.58 -3.39
C SER A 123 17.88 -7.41 -2.54
N HIS A 124 18.73 -6.56 -3.13
CA HIS A 124 19.20 -5.34 -2.47
C HIS A 124 18.16 -4.22 -2.64
N SER A 125 17.35 -3.99 -1.61
CA SER A 125 16.39 -2.86 -1.57
C SER A 125 16.86 -1.78 -0.59
N THR A 126 16.55 -0.52 -0.86
CA THR A 126 16.83 0.60 0.04
C THR A 126 15.58 1.48 0.20
N LEU A 127 15.49 2.18 1.34
CA LEU A 127 14.47 3.21 1.51
C LEU A 127 14.76 4.33 0.50
N ALA A 128 13.79 4.65 -0.34
CA ALA A 128 13.89 5.84 -1.17
C ALA A 128 14.04 7.07 -0.27
N SER A 129 15.04 7.92 -0.57
CA SER A 129 15.08 9.26 0.01
C SER A 129 13.83 10.03 -0.41
N PRO A 130 13.35 11.00 0.40
CA PRO A 130 12.28 11.88 -0.05
C PRO A 130 12.75 12.55 -1.34
N VAL A 131 12.18 12.13 -2.48
CA VAL A 131 12.46 12.78 -3.76
C VAL A 131 11.91 14.19 -3.64
N ALA A 132 12.78 15.19 -3.77
CA ALA A 132 12.36 16.57 -3.87
C ALA A 132 11.34 16.66 -5.02
N PRO A 133 10.21 17.35 -4.83
CA PRO A 133 9.23 17.47 -5.90
C PRO A 133 9.91 18.01 -7.16
N PRO A 134 9.55 17.50 -8.36
CA PRO A 134 10.03 18.09 -9.60
C PRO A 134 9.70 19.60 -9.60
N PRO A 135 10.55 20.45 -10.19
CA PRO A 135 10.32 21.89 -10.23
C PRO A 135 8.92 22.16 -10.80
N THR A 136 8.10 22.83 -10.00
CA THR A 136 6.70 23.13 -10.28
C THR A 136 6.62 24.20 -11.37
N THR A 137 6.31 23.83 -12.61
CA THR A 137 5.49 24.69 -13.48
C THR A 137 4.09 24.82 -12.83
N PRO A 138 3.47 26.00 -12.84
CA PRO A 138 2.30 26.27 -12.02
C PRO A 138 1.06 25.56 -12.59
N VAL A 139 0.70 24.43 -12.00
CA VAL A 139 -0.68 23.96 -11.90
C VAL A 139 -0.97 23.80 -10.41
N ALA A 140 -1.95 24.56 -9.92
CA ALA A 140 -2.25 24.66 -8.49
C ALA A 140 -2.67 23.31 -7.89
N LEU A 141 -1.94 22.86 -6.86
CA LEU A 141 -2.29 21.74 -5.99
C LEU A 141 -2.08 22.14 -4.53
N PRO A 142 -3.07 21.95 -3.62
CA PRO A 142 -2.84 22.08 -2.19
C PRO A 142 -2.23 20.79 -1.60
N ARG A 143 -1.46 20.93 -0.50
CA ARG A 143 -0.75 19.87 0.27
C ARG A 143 -1.16 19.91 1.75
N PRO A 144 -0.87 18.89 2.61
CA PRO A 144 -0.39 17.51 2.35
C PRO A 144 -1.15 16.44 3.19
N PRO A 145 -0.93 15.11 3.01
CA PRO A 145 -0.64 14.31 4.22
C PRO A 145 0.34 13.12 4.04
N LEU A 146 0.83 12.66 5.19
CA LEU A 146 1.72 11.54 5.43
C LEU A 146 1.43 10.27 4.60
N LEU A 147 2.52 9.71 4.07
CA LEU A 147 2.64 8.47 3.30
C LEU A 147 2.82 7.24 4.21
N ILE A 148 2.06 6.17 3.98
CA ILE A 148 2.54 4.76 3.97
C ILE A 148 1.77 4.07 2.83
N TRP A 149 2.53 3.46 1.92
CA TRP A 149 2.13 3.00 0.60
C TRP A 149 2.07 1.47 0.50
N SER A 150 1.24 0.99 -0.43
CA SER A 150 1.52 -0.22 -1.21
C SER A 150 2.70 0.08 -2.13
N ALA A 151 3.82 -0.63 -1.99
CA ALA A 151 4.86 -0.57 -3.02
C ALA A 151 4.64 -1.73 -3.98
N SER A 152 4.36 -1.36 -5.21
CA SER A 152 4.45 -2.19 -6.40
C SER A 152 5.93 -2.33 -6.75
N THR A 153 6.51 -3.51 -6.61
CA THR A 153 7.79 -3.80 -7.27
C THR A 153 7.44 -4.35 -8.66
N ALA A 154 7.50 -3.48 -9.67
CA ALA A 154 7.65 -3.94 -11.04
C ALA A 154 9.03 -4.60 -11.14
N ALA A 155 9.03 -5.93 -11.27
CA ALA A 155 10.19 -6.61 -11.83
C ALA A 155 10.21 -6.27 -13.33
N ASN A 156 11.29 -5.63 -13.78
CA ASN A 156 11.62 -5.54 -15.19
C ASN A 156 11.86 -6.93 -15.78
#